data_AF-A0A6I0H8L0-F1
#
_entry.id   AF-A0A6I0H8L0-F1
#
_cell.length_a   1.000
_cell.length_b   1.000
_cell.length_c   1.000
_cell.angle_alpha   90.00
_cell.angle_beta   90.00
_cell.angle_gamma   90.00
#
_symmetry.space_group_name_H-M   'P 1'
#
loop_
_entity.id
_entity.type
_entity.pdbx_description
1 polymer ?
#
loop_
_entity_poly.entity_id
_entity_poly.type
_entity_poly.pdbx_seq_one_letter_code
_entity_poly.pdbx_strand_id
1 'polypeptide(L)' 'MKTLEELLQGLGCVGDAFDSTGEFTEAGDKAYRFLLDLLYDIEGLTGESVSSIVKELDGICNENY' A
#
# COMPACT_ATOMS: atom_id res chain seq x y z
N MET A 1 -3.52 -15.83 -3.02
CA MET A 1 -3.33 -14.42 -3.41
C MET A 1 -3.34 -13.63 -2.12
N LYS A 2 -2.35 -12.78 -1.86
CA LYS A 2 -2.35 -11.97 -0.64
C LYS A 2 -3.20 -10.73 -0.85
N THR A 3 -3.92 -10.27 0.17
CA THR A 3 -4.61 -8.98 0.14
C THR A 3 -3.62 -7.83 0.34
N LEU A 4 -4.03 -6.60 0.01
CA LEU A 4 -3.24 -5.41 0.34
C LEU A 4 -2.99 -5.29 1.84
N GLU A 5 -3.99 -5.63 2.67
CA GLU A 5 -3.84 -5.65 4.12
C GLU A 5 -2.75 -6.63 4.60
N GLU A 6 -2.75 -7.87 4.09
CA GLU A 6 -1.72 -8.86 4.44
C GLU A 6 -0.31 -8.41 3.98
N LEU A 7 -0.22 -7.67 2.88
CA LEU A 7 1.03 -7.07 2.42
C LEU A 7 1.48 -5.98 3.40
N LEU A 8 0.61 -5.06 3.78
CA LEU A 8 0.93 -3.95 4.69
C LEU A 8 1.31 -4.45 6.09
N GLN A 9 0.65 -5.49 6.59
CA GLN A 9 1.04 -6.18 7.83
C GLN A 9 2.44 -6.79 7.71
N GLY A 10 2.77 -7.39 6.57
CA GLY A 10 4.12 -7.87 6.27
C GLY A 10 5.18 -6.77 6.23
N LEU A 11 4.79 -5.52 5.96
CA LEU A 11 5.65 -4.34 5.94
C LEU A 11 5.68 -3.58 7.28
N GLY A 12 5.05 -4.11 8.32
CA GLY A 12 5.10 -3.56 9.68
C GLY A 12 3.85 -2.80 10.12
N CYS A 13 2.74 -2.87 9.39
CA CYS A 13 1.43 -2.46 9.92
C CYS A 13 1.04 -3.36 11.09
N VAL A 14 1.00 -2.80 12.31
CA VAL A 14 0.58 -3.53 13.49
C VAL A 14 -0.93 -3.39 13.66
N GLY A 15 -1.65 -4.51 13.55
CA GLY A 15 -3.11 -4.54 13.60
C GLY A 15 -3.74 -4.39 12.22
N ASP A 16 -4.99 -3.92 12.20
CA ASP A 16 -5.77 -3.78 10.97
C ASP A 16 -5.28 -2.57 10.16
N ALA A 17 -5.05 -2.78 8.87
CA ALA A 17 -4.62 -1.72 7.97
C ALA A 17 -5.80 -0.82 7.59
N PHE A 18 -7.00 -1.40 7.51
CA PHE A 18 -8.24 -0.72 7.21
C PHE A 18 -9.19 -0.76 8.40
N ASP A 19 -9.97 0.30 8.60
CA ASP A 19 -11.02 0.32 9.60
C ASP A 19 -12.32 -0.31 9.07
N SER A 20 -13.36 -0.33 9.90
CA SER A 20 -14.66 -0.89 9.53
C SER A 20 -15.38 -0.16 8.38
N THR A 21 -14.90 1.03 7.99
CA THR A 21 -15.42 1.81 6.86
C THR A 21 -14.60 1.60 5.58
N GLY A 22 -13.50 0.84 5.65
CA GLY A 22 -12.60 0.62 4.52
C GLY A 22 -11.57 1.73 4.34
N GLU A 23 -11.50 2.68 5.26
CA GLU A 23 -10.48 3.73 5.26
C GLU A 23 -9.21 3.24 5.96
N PHE A 24 -8.07 3.84 5.64
CA PHE A 24 -6.82 3.48 6.31
C PHE A 24 -6.86 3.85 7.80
N THR A 25 -6.42 2.92 8.64
CA THR A 25 -6.02 3.25 10.01
C THR A 25 -4.71 4.05 9.99
N GLU A 26 -4.33 4.69 11.10
CA GLU A 26 -3.03 5.39 11.16
C GLU A 26 -1.83 4.43 10.91
N ALA A 27 -1.95 3.16 11.32
CA ALA A 27 -0.94 2.15 11.06
C ALA A 27 -0.94 1.74 9.57
N GLY A 28 -2.13 1.59 8.98
CA GLY A 28 -2.31 1.31 7.56
C GLY A 28 -1.73 2.40 6.67
N ASP A 29 -2.05 3.67 6.94
CA ASP A 29 -1.54 4.83 6.18
C ASP A 29 0.00 4.88 6.21
N LYS A 30 0.60 4.70 7.38
CA LYS A 30 2.07 4.67 7.52
C LYS A 30 2.70 3.53 6.71
N ALA A 31 2.12 2.34 6.78
CA ALA A 31 2.62 1.18 6.04
C ALA A 31 2.43 1.36 4.53
N TYR A 32 1.32 1.94 4.09
CA TYR A 32 1.04 2.20 2.69
C TYR A 32 2.00 3.25 2.12
N ARG A 33 2.25 4.33 2.86
CA ARG A 33 3.25 5.33 2.48
C ARG A 33 4.65 4.74 2.38
N PHE A 34 5.04 3.88 3.33
CA PHE A 34 6.30 3.15 3.26
C PHE A 34 6.39 2.25 2.02
N LEU A 35 5.30 1.56 1.66
CA LEU A 35 5.22 0.76 0.44
C LEU A 35 5.43 1.64 -0.81
N LEU A 36 4.79 2.81 -0.88
CA LEU A 36 4.97 3.75 -2.00
C LEU A 36 6.42 4.24 -2.09
N ASP A 37 7.01 4.66 -0.97
CA ASP A 37 8.41 5.11 -0.92
C ASP A 37 9.35 4.00 -1.43
N LEU A 38 9.15 2.75 -0.99
CA LEU A 38 9.93 1.60 -1.44
C LEU A 38 9.80 1.36 -2.95
N LEU A 39 8.59 1.50 -3.50
CA LEU A 39 8.36 1.33 -4.94
C LEU A 39 9.09 2.40 -5.76
N TYR A 40 9.04 3.66 -5.31
CA TYR A 40 9.76 4.75 -5.99
C TYR A 40 11.29 4.62 -5.85
N ASP A 41 11.79 4.12 -4.71
CA ASP A 41 13.21 3.80 -4.56
C ASP A 41 13.65 2.71 -5.56
N ILE A 42 12.82 1.67 -5.77
CA ILE A 42 13.07 0.63 -6.77
C ILE A 42 13.05 1.22 -8.19
N GLU A 43 12.10 2.10 -8.51
CA GLU A 43 12.07 2.82 -9.79
C GLU A 43 13.37 3.61 -10.00
N GLY A 44 13.84 4.33 -8.97
CA GLY A 44 15.10 5.06 -9.03
C GLY A 44 16.35 4.17 -9.22
N LEU A 45 16.36 2.98 -8.60
CA LEU A 45 17.48 2.04 -8.68
C LEU A 45 17.53 1.26 -10.00
N THR A 46 16.37 0.96 -10.58
CA THR A 46 16.26 0.06 -11.75
C THR A 46 15.99 0.82 -13.06
N GLY A 47 15.41 2.01 -12.97
CA GLY A 47 14.86 2.74 -14.11
C GLY A 47 13.54 2.17 -14.64
N GLU A 48 13.01 1.11 -14.02
CA GLU A 48 11.73 0.50 -14.41
C GLU A 48 10.58 1.21 -13.73
N SER A 49 9.58 1.64 -14.51
CA SER A 49 8.49 2.41 -13.94
C SER A 49 7.54 1.56 -13.10
N VAL A 50 7.21 2.06 -11.91
CA VAL A 50 6.24 1.43 -10.98
C VAL A 50 4.86 2.09 -11.03
N SER A 51 4.67 3.09 -11.89
CA SER A 51 3.45 3.92 -11.92
C SER A 51 2.16 3.11 -12.13
N SER A 52 2.19 2.04 -12.95
CA SER A 52 1.04 1.16 -13.13
C SER A 52 0.70 0.38 -11.87
N ILE A 53 1.72 -0.07 -11.13
CA ILE A 53 1.55 -0.79 -9.86
C ILE A 53 0.93 0.14 -8.82
N VAL A 54 1.50 1.33 -8.63
CA VAL A 54 0.98 2.34 -7.68
C VAL A 54 -0.49 2.66 -7.98
N LYS A 55 -0.84 2.85 -9.25
CA LYS A 55 -2.22 3.13 -9.65
C LYS A 55 -3.20 1.99 -9.32
N GLU A 56 -2.79 0.74 -9.51
CA GLU A 56 -3.62 -0.41 -9.13
C GLU A 56 -3.78 -0.51 -7.61
N LEU A 57 -2.72 -0.26 -6.84
CA LEU A 57 -2.77 -0.24 -5.38
C LEU A 57 -3.68 0.89 -4.87
N ASP A 58 -3.57 2.10 -5.43
CA ASP A 58 -4.46 3.22 -5.12
C ASP A 58 -5.91 2.88 -5.49
N GLY A 59 -6.14 2.16 -6.59
CA GLY A 59 -7.45 1.66 -6.98
C GLY A 59 -8.08 0.77 -5.91
N ILE A 60 -7.32 -0.20 -5.38
CA ILE A 60 -7.78 -1.08 -4.29
C ILE A 60 -8.19 -0.28 -3.05
N CYS A 61 -7.46 0.79 -2.73
CA CYS A 61 -7.77 1.65 -1.59
C CYS A 61 -9.05 2.47 -1.80
N ASN A 62 -9.32 2.89 -3.04
CA ASN A 62 -10.43 3.78 -3.39
C ASN A 62 -11.74 3.04 -3.80
N GLU A 63 -11.71 1.72 -4.01
CA GLU A 63 -12.88 0.93 -4.42
C GLU A 63 -13.94 0.73 -3.32
N ASN A 64 -13.76 1.27 -2.11
CA ASN A 64 -14.72 1.15 -1.00
C ASN A 64 -15.97 2.07 -1.10
N TYR A 65 -16.38 2.47 -2.31
CA TYR A 65 -17.60 3.28 -2.58
C TYR A 65 -18.76 2.50 -3.20
#